data_AF-A0A538RY13-F1
#
_entry.id   AF-A0A538RY13-F1
#
_cell.length_a   1.000
_cell.length_b   1.000
_cell.length_c   1.000
_cell.angle_alpha   90.00
_cell.angle_beta   90.00
_cell.angle_gamma   90.00
#
_symmetry.space_group_name_H-M   'P 1'
#
loop_
_entity.id
_entity.type
_entity.pdbx_description
1 polymer ?
#
loop_
_entity_poly.entity_id
_entity_poly.type
_entity_poly.pdbx_seq_one_letter_code
_entity_poly.pdbx_strand_id
1 'polypeptide(L)'
;MAPDIGAGMQALFFFCLLIAEIVVGLYVLGYASFCFLVTFVSTAAGDDEVQWPGEPMFDWILKVWYFLWILAVWAMPAALILRMLNLSGSVFFALVIAFLWFIFPVSFLSSASATSSWIVFRAVILRVLLRHAGTMLGFYFLTGLMLALCGGLLYAGVLGPFGATLLLAAPASAICFFIYGRLLGRVGHLISFSKPGKRKEQRPEEADKVQIFDPWASPEEEVKKEEEAPRPPRSRKKPPFKKKVKSKKPSQAYDPWAPREDTDALKETPIENSEPEDPYGPAKGSYALAADDAPLPLAPKVDLPDPDLEGYGVAAPQVPAPPKVQPFTSPDVEKREMELAIKRRPALPPEHPLTSGVFQFPFYPHCLGPLATLAVGFLAMTFLLRLLIAIFPWGSN
;
A
#
# COMPACT_ATOMS: atom_id res chain seq x y z
N MET A 1 29.53 -29.40 48.91
CA MET A 1 29.04 -29.39 47.52
C MET A 1 29.47 -28.06 46.91
N ALA A 2 30.63 -28.04 46.25
CA ALA A 2 30.97 -26.89 45.42
C ALA A 2 30.03 -26.94 44.19
N PRO A 3 29.39 -25.82 43.80
CA PRO A 3 28.67 -25.79 42.53
C PRO A 3 29.65 -26.13 41.42
N ASP A 4 29.28 -27.06 40.53
CA ASP A 4 30.06 -27.39 39.34
C ASP A 4 30.25 -26.11 38.51
N ILE A 5 31.42 -25.49 38.64
CA ILE A 5 31.78 -24.24 37.95
C ILE A 5 31.60 -24.41 36.43
N GLY A 6 31.79 -25.62 35.91
CA GLY A 6 31.54 -25.98 34.52
C GLY A 6 30.07 -25.86 34.10
N ALA A 7 29.13 -26.34 34.93
CA ALA A 7 27.70 -26.26 34.63
C ALA A 7 27.19 -24.81 34.65
N GLY A 8 27.70 -24.00 35.59
CA GLY A 8 27.39 -22.57 35.67
C GLY A 8 27.89 -21.79 34.45
N MET A 9 29.12 -22.04 34.00
CA MET A 9 29.71 -21.39 32.83
C MET A 9 28.99 -21.78 31.53
N GLN A 10 28.61 -23.05 31.39
CA GLN A 10 27.86 -23.54 30.24
C GLN A 10 26.46 -22.90 30.15
N ALA A 11 25.75 -22.78 31.28
CA ALA A 11 24.45 -22.09 31.31
C ALA A 11 24.58 -20.61 30.97
N LEU A 12 25.58 -19.90 31.51
CA LEU A 12 25.82 -18.49 31.19
C LEU A 12 26.06 -18.28 29.69
N PHE A 13 26.89 -19.13 29.08
CA PHE A 13 27.17 -19.06 27.66
C PHE A 13 25.93 -19.33 26.79
N PHE A 14 25.09 -20.29 27.19
CA PHE A 14 23.79 -20.53 26.54
C PHE A 14 22.91 -19.27 26.56
N PHE A 15 22.75 -18.64 27.72
CA PHE A 15 21.95 -17.42 27.84
C PHE A 15 22.52 -16.26 27.04
N CYS A 16 23.85 -16.07 27.01
CA CYS A 16 24.48 -15.04 26.21
C CYS A 16 24.21 -15.24 24.70
N LEU A 17 24.33 -16.46 24.19
CA LEU A 17 24.01 -16.77 22.80
C LEU A 17 22.52 -16.62 22.49
N LEU A 18 21.65 -17.06 23.39
CA LEU A 18 20.20 -16.91 23.24
C LEU A 18 19.80 -15.43 23.21
N ILE A 19 20.38 -14.60 24.08
CA ILE A 19 20.16 -13.15 24.06
C ILE A 19 20.69 -12.53 22.77
N ALA A 20 21.89 -12.92 22.32
CA ALA A 20 22.45 -12.46 21.05
C ALA A 20 21.54 -12.82 19.87
N GLU A 21 21.01 -14.05 19.83
CA GLU A 21 20.07 -14.53 18.82
C GLU A 21 18.77 -13.71 18.84
N ILE A 22 18.20 -13.44 20.02
CA ILE A 22 16.99 -12.63 20.15
C ILE A 22 17.25 -11.20 19.66
N VAL A 23 18.36 -10.58 20.07
CA VAL A 23 18.68 -9.20 19.67
C VAL A 23 18.90 -9.11 18.16
N VAL A 24 19.75 -9.97 17.59
CA VAL A 24 19.99 -10.03 16.15
C VAL A 24 18.70 -10.35 15.40
N GLY A 25 17.93 -11.33 15.86
CA GLY A 25 16.65 -11.71 15.29
C GLY A 25 15.65 -10.55 15.25
N LEU A 26 15.54 -9.76 16.33
CA LEU A 26 14.69 -8.57 16.37
C LEU A 26 15.13 -7.50 15.37
N TYR A 27 16.43 -7.24 15.24
CA TYR A 27 16.95 -6.30 14.25
C TYR A 27 16.69 -6.77 12.81
N VAL A 28 16.94 -8.05 12.52
CA VAL A 28 16.71 -8.64 11.20
C VAL A 28 15.23 -8.64 10.85
N LEU A 29 14.35 -9.03 11.78
CA LEU A 29 12.89 -8.98 11.59
C LEU A 29 12.39 -7.55 11.40
N GLY A 30 12.92 -6.59 12.17
CA GLY A 30 12.68 -5.16 12.00
C GLY A 30 12.97 -4.70 10.59
N TYR A 31 14.21 -4.92 10.16
CA TYR A 31 14.68 -4.52 8.85
C TYR A 31 13.94 -5.24 7.71
N ALA A 32 13.67 -6.54 7.86
CA ALA A 32 12.90 -7.32 6.89
C ALA A 32 11.47 -6.80 6.75
N SER A 33 10.79 -6.49 7.87
CA SER A 33 9.43 -5.94 7.84
C SER A 33 9.37 -4.58 7.14
N PHE A 34 10.37 -3.72 7.36
CA PHE A 34 10.54 -2.46 6.67
C PHE A 34 10.75 -2.68 5.16
N CYS A 35 11.70 -3.53 4.79
CA CYS A 35 12.02 -3.81 3.39
C CYS A 35 10.81 -4.37 2.64
N PHE A 36 10.06 -5.27 3.27
CA PHE A 36 8.86 -5.86 2.70
C PHE A 36 7.76 -4.84 2.49
N LEU A 37 7.45 -4.00 3.48
CA LEU A 37 6.40 -2.99 3.36
C LEU A 37 6.72 -1.95 2.29
N VAL A 38 7.95 -1.44 2.26
CA VAL A 38 8.39 -0.46 1.25
C VAL A 38 8.30 -1.06 -0.16
N THR A 39 8.77 -2.30 -0.33
CA THR A 39 8.67 -3.01 -1.62
C THR A 39 7.21 -3.23 -2.02
N PHE A 40 6.37 -3.67 -1.08
CA PHE A 40 4.95 -3.92 -1.31
C PHE A 40 4.21 -2.64 -1.72
N VAL A 41 4.37 -1.55 -0.98
CA VAL A 41 3.65 -0.28 -1.22
C VAL A 41 4.05 0.32 -2.55
N SER A 42 5.36 0.39 -2.85
CA SER A 42 5.86 0.93 -4.12
C SER A 42 5.35 0.09 -5.31
N THR A 43 5.41 -1.24 -5.19
CA THR A 43 4.91 -2.13 -6.24
C THR A 43 3.39 -2.05 -6.40
N ALA A 44 2.65 -1.87 -5.30
CA ALA A 44 1.20 -1.70 -5.31
C ALA A 44 0.77 -0.37 -5.94
N ALA A 45 1.59 0.69 -5.78
CA ALA A 45 1.42 1.97 -6.46
C ALA A 45 1.63 1.86 -7.99
N GLY A 46 2.36 0.83 -8.43
CA GLY A 46 2.68 0.60 -9.83
C GLY A 46 4.09 1.06 -10.21
N ASP A 47 4.92 1.43 -9.24
CA ASP A 47 6.29 1.84 -9.47
C ASP A 47 7.18 0.59 -9.66
N ASP A 48 7.98 0.59 -10.72
CA ASP A 48 8.91 -0.52 -11.00
C ASP A 48 10.19 -0.43 -10.15
N GLU A 49 10.58 0.79 -9.75
CA GLU A 49 11.72 1.10 -8.89
C GLU A 49 11.26 1.46 -7.48
N VAL A 50 12.01 1.00 -6.48
CA VAL A 50 11.70 1.22 -5.06
C VAL A 50 12.64 2.28 -4.50
N GLN A 51 12.07 3.38 -4.01
CA GLN A 51 12.81 4.39 -3.27
C GLN A 51 12.87 4.00 -1.79
N TRP A 52 14.08 3.97 -1.23
CA TRP A 52 14.31 3.56 0.15
C TRP A 52 14.28 4.77 1.09
N PRO A 53 13.23 4.94 1.91
CA PRO A 53 13.18 6.05 2.85
C PRO A 53 14.18 5.83 3.99
N GLY A 54 14.84 6.90 4.42
CA GLY A 54 15.77 6.89 5.56
C GLY A 54 15.05 6.92 6.91
N GLU A 55 14.19 5.93 7.18
CA GLU A 55 13.42 5.88 8.43
C GLU A 55 14.28 5.45 9.63
N PRO A 56 14.07 6.03 10.82
CA PRO A 56 14.79 5.62 12.03
C PRO A 56 14.40 4.19 12.43
N MET A 57 15.34 3.46 13.02
CA MET A 57 15.17 2.03 13.35
C MET A 57 13.98 1.75 14.28
N PHE A 58 13.63 2.69 15.17
CA PHE A 58 12.51 2.53 16.10
C PHE A 58 11.16 2.42 15.38
N ASP A 59 11.02 3.03 14.20
CA ASP A 59 9.79 2.96 13.39
C ASP A 59 9.60 1.59 12.74
N TRP A 60 10.63 0.74 12.75
CA TRP A 60 10.54 -0.63 12.25
C TRP A 60 9.84 -1.55 13.25
N ILE A 61 9.92 -1.27 14.55
CA ILE A 61 9.33 -2.12 15.61
C ILE A 61 7.81 -2.21 15.46
N LEU A 62 7.15 -1.09 15.15
CA LEU A 62 5.71 -1.06 14.92
C LEU A 62 5.30 -1.88 13.69
N LYS A 63 6.15 -1.93 12.65
CA LYS A 63 5.94 -2.75 11.46
C LYS A 63 6.02 -4.24 11.81
N VAL A 64 7.00 -4.65 12.62
CA VAL A 64 7.10 -6.02 13.15
C VAL A 64 5.85 -6.37 13.96
N TRP A 65 5.45 -5.48 14.86
CA TRP A 65 4.26 -5.67 15.69
C TRP A 65 3.01 -5.87 14.84
N TYR A 66 2.85 -5.10 13.77
CA TYR A 66 1.74 -5.26 12.82
C TYR A 66 1.70 -6.66 12.18
N PHE A 67 2.84 -7.19 11.73
CA PHE A 67 2.91 -8.55 11.18
C PHE A 67 2.65 -9.62 12.24
N LEU A 68 3.23 -9.47 13.42
CA LEU A 68 3.02 -10.39 14.55
C LEU A 68 1.55 -10.42 14.98
N TRP A 69 0.89 -9.27 15.00
CA TRP A 69 -0.54 -9.18 15.30
C TRP A 69 -1.38 -9.96 14.28
N ILE A 70 -1.15 -9.76 12.98
CA ILE A 70 -1.88 -10.50 11.93
C ILE A 70 -1.65 -12.01 12.08
N LEU A 71 -0.41 -12.44 12.30
CA LEU A 71 -0.09 -13.85 12.50
C LEU A 71 -0.74 -14.41 13.77
N ALA A 72 -0.73 -13.66 14.89
CA ALA A 72 -1.30 -14.10 16.16
C ALA A 72 -2.82 -14.31 16.07
N VAL A 73 -3.53 -13.40 15.40
CA VAL A 73 -4.99 -13.49 15.19
C VAL A 73 -5.39 -14.78 14.47
N TRP A 74 -4.55 -15.29 13.57
CA TRP A 74 -4.81 -16.53 12.84
C TRP A 74 -4.17 -17.77 13.45
N ALA A 75 -3.04 -17.63 14.14
CA ALA A 75 -2.37 -18.73 14.80
C ALA A 75 -3.22 -19.31 15.94
N MET A 76 -3.92 -18.45 16.69
CA MET A 76 -4.79 -18.85 17.80
C MET A 76 -5.95 -19.78 17.36
N PRO A 77 -6.80 -19.42 16.39
CA PRO A 77 -7.86 -20.31 15.93
C PRO A 77 -7.31 -21.54 15.20
N ALA A 78 -6.22 -21.41 14.44
CA ALA A 78 -5.58 -22.55 13.77
C ALA A 78 -5.10 -23.61 14.78
N ALA A 79 -4.39 -23.15 15.81
CA ALA A 79 -3.88 -24.01 16.87
C ALA A 79 -5.03 -24.68 17.64
N LEU A 80 -6.09 -23.93 17.96
CA LEU A 80 -7.27 -24.48 18.64
C LEU A 80 -7.94 -25.59 17.84
N ILE A 81 -8.20 -25.37 16.55
CA ILE A 81 -8.84 -26.35 15.65
C ILE A 81 -7.96 -27.59 15.49
N LEU A 82 -6.66 -27.42 15.24
CA LEU A 82 -5.74 -28.56 15.07
C LEU A 82 -5.53 -29.33 16.38
N ARG A 83 -5.59 -28.65 17.52
CA ARG A 83 -5.56 -29.28 18.85
C ARG A 83 -6.83 -30.07 19.13
N MET A 84 -8.01 -29.57 18.71
CA MET A 84 -9.28 -30.30 18.78
C MET A 84 -9.28 -31.57 17.92
N LEU A 85 -8.54 -31.57 16.80
CA LEU A 85 -8.32 -32.76 15.96
C LEU A 85 -7.29 -33.75 16.52
N ASN A 86 -6.76 -33.47 17.73
CA ASN A 86 -5.78 -34.29 18.44
C ASN A 86 -4.49 -34.56 17.64
N LEU A 87 -4.13 -33.64 16.74
CA LEU A 87 -2.88 -33.68 16.02
C LEU A 87 -1.74 -33.25 16.94
N SER A 88 -0.66 -34.02 16.97
CA SER A 88 0.49 -33.77 17.84
C SER A 88 1.82 -33.94 17.10
N GLY A 89 2.90 -33.43 17.68
CA GLY A 89 4.25 -33.52 17.10
C GLY A 89 4.49 -32.55 15.95
N SER A 90 5.36 -32.95 15.02
CA SER A 90 5.78 -32.11 13.88
C SER A 90 4.65 -31.81 12.90
N VAL A 91 3.69 -32.74 12.74
CA VAL A 91 2.54 -32.58 11.84
C VAL A 91 1.65 -31.41 12.27
N PHE A 92 1.48 -31.21 13.58
CA PHE A 92 0.74 -30.06 14.13
C PHE A 92 1.37 -28.74 13.67
N PHE A 93 2.69 -28.56 13.87
CA PHE A 93 3.38 -27.34 13.48
C PHE A 93 3.39 -27.14 11.96
N ALA A 94 3.59 -28.21 11.18
CA ALA A 94 3.54 -28.13 9.73
C ALA A 94 2.17 -27.65 9.21
N LEU A 95 1.07 -28.12 9.80
CA LEU A 95 -0.28 -27.70 9.43
C LEU A 95 -0.60 -26.28 9.89
N VAL A 96 -0.14 -25.87 11.08
CA VAL A 96 -0.26 -24.46 11.53
C VAL A 96 0.47 -23.54 10.57
N ILE A 97 1.72 -23.87 10.20
CA ILE A 97 2.52 -23.08 9.26
C ILE A 97 1.86 -23.05 7.87
N ALA A 98 1.36 -24.17 7.37
CA ALA A 98 0.66 -24.23 6.09
C ALA A 98 -0.62 -23.38 6.09
N PHE A 99 -1.39 -23.42 7.18
CA PHE A 99 -2.59 -22.61 7.34
C PHE A 99 -2.26 -21.10 7.40
N LEU A 100 -1.24 -20.73 8.18
CA LEU A 100 -0.75 -19.35 8.24
C LEU A 100 -0.25 -18.87 6.88
N TRP A 101 0.54 -19.68 6.17
CA TRP A 101 1.02 -19.36 4.83
C TRP A 101 -0.12 -19.13 3.83
N PHE A 102 -1.20 -19.91 3.92
CA PHE A 102 -2.36 -19.74 3.05
C PHE A 102 -3.14 -18.44 3.37
N ILE A 103 -3.38 -18.15 4.65
CA ILE A 103 -4.25 -17.05 5.07
C ILE A 103 -3.54 -15.70 5.15
N PHE A 104 -2.22 -15.70 5.39
CA PHE A 104 -1.44 -14.50 5.57
C PHE A 104 -1.53 -13.51 4.40
N PRO A 105 -1.33 -13.90 3.12
CA PRO A 105 -1.43 -12.97 1.98
C PRO A 105 -2.82 -12.33 1.86
N VAL A 106 -3.88 -13.10 2.09
CA VAL A 106 -5.27 -12.62 2.01
C VAL A 106 -5.55 -11.61 3.12
N SER A 107 -5.09 -11.90 4.34
CA SER A 107 -5.31 -11.05 5.50
C SER A 107 -4.50 -9.76 5.42
N PHE A 108 -3.26 -9.86 4.95
CA PHE A 108 -2.40 -8.72 4.73
C PHE A 108 -2.99 -7.77 3.66
N LEU A 109 -3.40 -8.29 2.48
CA LEU A 109 -4.07 -7.49 1.46
C LEU A 109 -5.40 -6.89 1.94
N SER A 110 -6.12 -7.62 2.81
CA SER A 110 -7.35 -7.13 3.43
C SER A 110 -7.10 -5.95 4.37
N SER A 111 -6.05 -6.04 5.19
CA SER A 111 -5.68 -4.98 6.12
C SER A 111 -5.09 -3.76 5.39
N ALA A 112 -4.25 -3.98 4.38
CA ALA A 112 -3.61 -2.90 3.60
C ALA A 112 -4.60 -2.02 2.81
N SER A 113 -5.79 -2.54 2.47
CA SER A 113 -6.83 -1.79 1.76
C SER A 113 -7.98 -1.32 2.66
N ALA A 114 -7.90 -1.60 3.96
CA ALA A 114 -8.83 -1.08 4.94
C ALA A 114 -8.43 0.35 5.34
N THR A 115 -9.42 1.14 5.79
CA THR A 115 -9.16 2.45 6.41
C THR A 115 -8.49 2.34 7.77
N SER A 116 -8.47 1.14 8.37
CA SER A 116 -7.79 0.84 9.63
C SER A 116 -7.03 -0.47 9.51
N SER A 117 -5.74 -0.43 9.83
CA SER A 117 -4.82 -1.58 9.82
C SER A 117 -5.26 -2.72 10.77
N TRP A 118 -6.17 -2.44 11.71
CA TRP A 118 -6.69 -3.41 12.68
C TRP A 118 -7.79 -4.33 12.13
N ILE A 119 -8.32 -4.05 10.93
CA ILE A 119 -9.34 -4.88 10.30
C ILE A 119 -8.65 -6.00 9.51
N VAL A 120 -8.55 -7.17 10.13
CA VAL A 120 -7.83 -8.33 9.58
C VAL A 120 -8.59 -8.96 8.39
N PHE A 121 -9.92 -8.89 8.37
CA PHE A 121 -10.71 -9.60 7.36
C PHE A 121 -11.90 -8.78 6.84
N ARG A 122 -11.93 -8.56 5.51
CA ARG A 122 -13.01 -7.87 4.81
C ARG A 122 -13.55 -8.73 3.66
N ALA A 123 -14.79 -9.22 3.82
CA ALA A 123 -15.42 -10.14 2.87
C ALA A 123 -15.55 -9.59 1.43
N VAL A 124 -15.57 -8.26 1.26
CA VAL A 124 -15.63 -7.61 -0.06
C VAL A 124 -14.39 -7.91 -0.89
N ILE A 125 -13.21 -7.90 -0.26
CA ILE A 125 -11.93 -8.12 -0.94
C ILE A 125 -11.80 -9.58 -1.32
N LEU A 126 -12.22 -10.49 -0.43
CA LEU A 126 -12.23 -11.93 -0.72
C LEU A 126 -13.03 -12.23 -2.00
N ARG A 127 -14.16 -11.54 -2.21
CA ARG A 127 -14.98 -11.72 -3.42
C ARG A 127 -14.26 -11.22 -4.69
N VAL A 128 -13.50 -10.13 -4.59
CA VAL A 128 -12.68 -9.63 -5.70
C VAL A 128 -11.50 -10.57 -5.98
N LEU A 129 -10.90 -11.10 -4.92
CA LEU A 129 -9.79 -12.04 -4.96
C LEU A 129 -10.20 -13.38 -5.61
N LEU A 130 -11.39 -13.87 -5.27
CA LEU A 130 -12.00 -15.06 -5.86
C LEU A 130 -12.27 -14.91 -7.37
N ARG A 131 -12.52 -13.68 -7.86
CA ARG A 131 -12.62 -13.43 -9.31
C ARG A 131 -11.26 -13.55 -10.01
N HIS A 132 -10.18 -13.34 -9.28
CA HIS A 132 -8.79 -13.45 -9.74
C HIS A 132 -8.12 -14.73 -9.20
N ALA A 133 -8.90 -15.77 -8.91
CA ALA A 133 -8.43 -17.01 -8.31
C ALA A 133 -7.28 -17.67 -9.10
N GLY A 134 -7.26 -17.55 -10.44
CA GLY A 134 -6.16 -18.06 -11.26
C GLY A 134 -4.81 -17.40 -10.95
N THR A 135 -4.79 -16.07 -10.81
CA THR A 135 -3.57 -15.34 -10.44
C THR A 135 -3.13 -15.65 -9.00
N MET A 136 -4.09 -15.81 -8.09
CA MET A 136 -3.80 -16.22 -6.71
C MET A 136 -3.25 -17.64 -6.63
N LEU A 137 -3.77 -18.57 -7.41
CA LEU A 137 -3.26 -19.93 -7.46
C LEU A 137 -1.81 -19.95 -7.98
N GLY A 138 -1.53 -19.18 -9.05
CA GLY A 138 -0.16 -19.00 -9.54
C GLY A 138 0.78 -18.37 -8.50
N PHE A 139 0.30 -17.38 -7.75
CA PHE A 139 1.01 -16.79 -6.62
C PHE A 139 1.32 -17.83 -5.53
N TYR A 140 0.33 -18.63 -5.10
CA TYR A 140 0.56 -19.67 -4.09
C TYR A 140 1.51 -20.77 -4.59
N PHE A 141 1.39 -21.18 -5.85
CA PHE A 141 2.31 -22.17 -6.43
C PHE A 141 3.76 -21.66 -6.42
N LEU A 142 3.96 -20.43 -6.90
CA LEU A 142 5.29 -19.83 -6.98
C LEU A 142 5.87 -19.57 -5.58
N THR A 143 5.09 -19.01 -4.66
CA THR A 143 5.55 -18.76 -3.29
C THR A 143 5.77 -20.05 -2.50
N GLY A 144 5.01 -21.11 -2.78
CA GLY A 144 5.22 -22.44 -2.22
C GLY A 144 6.53 -23.05 -2.70
N LEU A 145 6.85 -22.93 -4.00
CA LEU A 145 8.13 -23.34 -4.57
C LEU A 145 9.30 -22.57 -3.93
N MET A 146 9.18 -21.26 -3.78
CA MET A 146 10.21 -20.43 -3.14
C MET A 146 10.40 -20.80 -1.67
N LEU A 147 9.30 -21.04 -0.94
CA LEU A 147 9.33 -21.47 0.46
C LEU A 147 9.97 -22.85 0.60
N ALA A 148 9.67 -23.79 -0.30
CA ALA A 148 10.27 -25.11 -0.31
C ALA A 148 11.78 -25.06 -0.62
N LEU A 149 12.20 -24.27 -1.60
CA LEU A 149 13.60 -24.09 -1.96
C LEU A 149 14.38 -23.41 -0.83
N CYS A 150 13.91 -22.26 -0.37
CA CYS A 150 14.54 -21.50 0.70
C CYS A 150 14.53 -22.26 2.03
N GLY A 151 13.38 -22.82 2.41
CA GLY A 151 13.22 -23.62 3.62
C GLY A 151 14.06 -24.88 3.58
N GLY A 152 14.14 -25.56 2.44
CA GLY A 152 15.03 -26.70 2.23
C GLY A 152 16.51 -26.34 2.35
N LEU A 153 16.94 -25.22 1.76
CA LEU A 153 18.31 -24.73 1.88
C LEU A 153 18.66 -24.33 3.32
N LEU A 154 17.76 -23.64 4.02
CA LEU A 154 17.95 -23.27 5.43
C LEU A 154 17.96 -24.51 6.34
N TYR A 155 17.06 -25.46 6.11
CA TYR A 155 17.04 -26.73 6.83
C TYR A 155 18.35 -27.50 6.63
N ALA A 156 18.82 -27.60 5.39
CA ALA A 156 20.10 -28.22 5.05
C ALA A 156 21.31 -27.44 5.61
N GLY A 157 21.20 -26.12 5.76
CA GLY A 157 22.26 -25.29 6.35
C GLY A 157 22.33 -25.34 7.86
N VAL A 158 21.19 -25.44 8.55
CA VAL A 158 21.15 -25.47 10.01
C VAL A 158 21.42 -26.89 10.53
N LEU A 159 20.78 -27.90 9.93
CA LEU A 159 20.82 -29.28 10.40
C LEU A 159 21.75 -30.18 9.58
N GLY A 160 22.19 -29.75 8.40
CA GLY A 160 23.07 -30.54 7.55
C GLY A 160 24.55 -30.45 7.95
N PRO A 161 25.35 -31.45 7.53
CA PRO A 161 26.77 -31.54 7.89
C PRO A 161 27.60 -30.39 7.28
N PHE A 162 27.19 -29.90 6.11
CA PHE A 162 27.93 -28.87 5.37
C PHE A 162 27.53 -27.47 5.79
N GLY A 163 28.30 -26.83 6.68
CA GLY A 163 28.09 -25.43 7.08
C GLY A 163 28.20 -24.40 5.96
N ALA A 164 28.89 -24.77 4.87
CA ALA A 164 29.02 -23.90 3.70
C ALA A 164 27.67 -23.61 3.00
N THR A 165 26.65 -24.46 3.15
CA THR A 165 25.33 -24.22 2.56
C THR A 165 24.64 -23.00 3.18
N LEU A 166 25.02 -22.58 4.41
CA LEU A 166 24.51 -21.35 5.03
C LEU A 166 24.90 -20.09 4.24
N LEU A 167 26.12 -20.05 3.70
CA LEU A 167 26.59 -18.91 2.91
C LEU A 167 25.80 -18.74 1.62
N LEU A 168 25.24 -19.83 1.08
CA LEU A 168 24.37 -19.80 -0.09
C LEU A 168 22.90 -19.61 0.29
N ALA A 169 22.48 -20.18 1.43
CA ALA A 169 21.10 -20.11 1.90
C ALA A 169 20.69 -18.68 2.30
N ALA A 170 21.59 -17.92 2.92
CA ALA A 170 21.32 -16.55 3.36
C ALA A 170 21.02 -15.54 2.21
N PRO A 171 21.83 -15.46 1.13
CA PRO A 171 21.48 -14.60 0.00
C PRO A 171 20.27 -15.15 -0.78
N ALA A 172 20.13 -16.48 -0.87
CA ALA A 172 18.96 -17.08 -1.52
C ALA A 172 17.66 -16.73 -0.77
N SER A 173 17.66 -16.76 0.56
CA SER A 173 16.51 -16.39 1.37
C SER A 173 16.19 -14.90 1.27
N ALA A 174 17.20 -14.04 1.22
CA ALA A 174 17.02 -12.62 0.97
C ALA A 174 16.36 -12.36 -0.40
N ILE A 175 16.87 -12.97 -1.47
CA ILE A 175 16.31 -12.83 -2.83
C ILE A 175 14.84 -13.31 -2.85
N CYS A 176 14.56 -14.49 -2.29
CA CYS A 176 13.20 -15.02 -2.18
C CYS A 176 12.25 -14.05 -1.43
N PHE A 177 12.75 -13.39 -0.38
CA PHE A 177 11.98 -12.44 0.41
C PHE A 177 11.57 -11.19 -0.40
N PHE A 178 12.49 -10.61 -1.18
CA PHE A 178 12.17 -9.47 -2.07
C PHE A 178 11.18 -9.86 -3.18
N ILE A 179 11.38 -11.03 -3.79
CA ILE A 179 10.48 -11.55 -4.82
C ILE A 179 9.08 -11.74 -4.25
N TYR A 180 8.97 -12.28 -3.02
CA TYR A 180 7.69 -12.45 -2.33
C TYR A 180 6.96 -11.11 -2.13
N GLY A 181 7.66 -10.08 -1.61
CA GLY A 181 7.09 -8.74 -1.44
C GLY A 181 6.59 -8.14 -2.75
N ARG A 182 7.36 -8.28 -3.83
CA ARG A 182 7.00 -7.77 -5.16
C ARG A 182 5.81 -8.52 -5.77
N LEU A 183 5.78 -9.85 -5.68
CA LEU A 183 4.65 -10.66 -6.13
C LEU A 183 3.35 -10.25 -5.44
N LEU A 184 3.41 -10.07 -4.12
CA LEU A 184 2.26 -9.68 -3.32
C LEU A 184 1.81 -8.25 -3.65
N GLY A 185 2.75 -7.33 -3.91
CA GLY A 185 2.48 -5.98 -4.39
C GLY A 185 1.77 -5.96 -5.75
N ARG A 186 2.20 -6.79 -6.71
CA ARG A 186 1.54 -6.93 -8.03
C ARG A 186 0.10 -7.45 -7.90
N VAL A 187 -0.14 -8.40 -7.00
CA VAL A 187 -1.52 -8.86 -6.70
C VAL A 187 -2.35 -7.72 -6.11
N GLY A 188 -1.79 -6.94 -5.18
CA GLY A 188 -2.44 -5.74 -4.63
C GLY A 188 -2.79 -4.70 -5.71
N HIS A 189 -1.86 -4.47 -6.63
CA HIS A 189 -2.05 -3.57 -7.76
C HIS A 189 -3.22 -4.02 -8.64
N LEU A 190 -3.32 -5.31 -9.01
CA LEU A 190 -4.43 -5.86 -9.80
C LEU A 190 -5.80 -5.68 -9.11
N ILE A 191 -5.85 -5.84 -7.78
CA ILE A 191 -7.08 -5.66 -6.99
C ILE A 191 -7.53 -4.20 -7.05
N SER A 192 -6.61 -3.24 -7.10
CA SER A 192 -6.95 -1.81 -7.18
C SER A 192 -7.67 -1.43 -8.49
N PHE A 193 -7.38 -2.12 -9.59
CA PHE A 193 -8.08 -1.91 -10.89
C PHE A 193 -9.43 -2.60 -10.98
N SER A 194 -9.70 -3.55 -10.09
CA SER A 194 -10.98 -4.27 -10.06
C SER A 194 -12.07 -3.37 -9.52
N LYS A 195 -12.75 -2.62 -10.40
CA LYS A 195 -13.89 -1.76 -10.03
C LYS A 195 -14.81 -2.52 -9.09
N PRO A 196 -15.10 -2.02 -7.86
CA PRO A 196 -16.06 -2.66 -6.99
C PRO A 196 -17.37 -2.72 -7.77
N GLY A 197 -17.87 -3.96 -7.99
CA GLY A 197 -19.02 -4.18 -8.85
C GLY A 197 -20.12 -3.22 -8.46
N LYS A 198 -20.58 -2.40 -9.43
CA LYS A 198 -21.57 -1.34 -9.24
C LYS A 198 -22.60 -1.83 -8.23
N ARG A 199 -22.54 -1.32 -6.99
CA ARG A 199 -23.61 -1.52 -6.02
C ARG A 199 -24.81 -0.96 -6.74
N LYS A 200 -25.76 -1.84 -7.09
CA LYS A 200 -27.01 -1.46 -7.72
C LYS A 200 -27.60 -0.45 -6.76
N GLU A 201 -27.46 0.83 -7.10
CA GLU A 201 -27.99 1.94 -6.36
C GLU A 201 -29.48 1.62 -6.27
N GLN A 202 -29.91 1.21 -5.09
CA GLN A 202 -31.33 1.05 -4.83
C GLN A 202 -31.87 2.44 -5.05
N ARG A 203 -32.54 2.58 -6.20
CA ARG A 203 -33.27 3.76 -6.60
C ARG A 203 -34.00 4.28 -5.36
N PRO A 204 -33.76 5.52 -4.91
CA PRO A 204 -34.52 6.10 -3.83
C PRO A 204 -35.92 6.38 -4.38
N GLU A 205 -36.73 5.33 -4.53
CA GLU A 205 -38.11 5.43 -5.02
C GLU A 205 -39.11 5.32 -3.86
N GLU A 206 -38.64 5.32 -2.60
CA GLU A 206 -39.52 5.20 -1.43
C GLU A 206 -39.07 6.03 -0.22
N ALA A 207 -38.04 6.87 -0.37
CA ALA A 207 -37.65 7.86 0.65
C ALA A 207 -38.36 9.23 0.46
N ASP A 208 -39.17 9.38 -0.58
CA ASP A 208 -39.92 10.61 -0.88
C ASP A 208 -41.32 10.65 -0.21
N LYS A 209 -41.47 9.92 0.89
CA LYS A 209 -42.61 10.03 1.81
C LYS A 209 -42.15 10.02 3.27
N VAL A 210 -41.04 10.69 3.57
CA VAL A 210 -40.92 11.29 4.89
C VAL A 210 -41.75 12.56 4.82
N GLN A 211 -43.00 12.48 5.27
CA GLN A 211 -43.81 13.66 5.51
C GLN A 211 -43.00 14.57 6.42
N ILE A 212 -42.55 15.68 5.87
CA ILE A 212 -41.99 16.79 6.63
C ILE A 212 -43.13 17.25 7.53
N PHE A 213 -43.12 16.81 8.77
CA PHE A 213 -44.04 17.29 9.79
C PHE A 213 -43.60 18.72 10.12
N ASP A 214 -44.25 19.68 9.48
CA ASP A 214 -44.07 21.10 9.78
C ASP A 214 -44.74 21.38 11.14
N PRO A 215 -43.99 21.71 12.20
CA PRO A 215 -44.53 21.93 13.55
C PRO A 215 -45.45 23.15 13.68
N TRP A 216 -45.62 23.94 12.60
CA TRP A 216 -46.37 25.19 12.59
C TRP A 216 -47.56 25.22 11.63
N ALA A 217 -47.94 24.10 11.02
CA ALA A 217 -49.16 24.05 10.22
C ALA A 217 -50.41 24.17 11.12
N SER A 218 -51.12 25.31 11.03
CA SER A 218 -52.38 25.55 11.73
C SER A 218 -53.47 24.59 11.22
N PRO A 219 -54.25 23.95 12.09
CA PRO A 219 -55.28 23.03 11.66
C PRO A 219 -56.50 23.81 11.14
N GLU A 220 -56.61 23.93 9.82
CA GLU A 220 -57.85 24.37 9.19
C GLU A 220 -58.41 23.26 8.28
N GLU A 221 -59.58 22.79 8.73
CA GLU A 221 -60.68 22.16 7.99
C GLU A 221 -60.46 20.80 7.30
N GLU A 222 -60.87 19.76 8.03
CA GLU A 222 -61.37 18.51 7.48
C GLU A 222 -62.62 18.76 6.61
N VAL A 223 -62.49 18.65 5.29
CA VAL A 223 -63.64 18.48 4.39
C VAL A 223 -63.66 17.06 3.85
N LYS A 224 -64.66 16.30 4.32
CA LYS A 224 -65.12 15.02 3.79
C LYS A 224 -65.45 15.08 2.29
N LYS A 225 -65.11 14.02 1.56
CA LYS A 225 -65.89 13.41 0.45
C LYS A 225 -65.44 11.95 0.34
N GLU A 226 -66.19 11.02 0.92
CA GLU A 226 -67.32 10.27 0.33
C GLU A 226 -66.90 9.13 -0.63
N GLU A 227 -67.20 7.92 -0.13
CA GLU A 227 -67.56 6.64 -0.77
C GLU A 227 -67.49 6.50 -2.31
N GLU A 228 -66.85 5.43 -2.81
CA GLU A 228 -67.60 4.35 -3.50
C GLU A 228 -66.74 3.11 -3.88
N ALA A 229 -67.28 1.96 -3.45
CA ALA A 229 -67.26 0.61 -4.03
C ALA A 229 -65.97 -0.28 -4.02
N PRO A 230 -66.10 -1.56 -3.56
CA PRO A 230 -65.07 -2.57 -3.65
C PRO A 230 -65.09 -3.23 -5.04
N ARG A 231 -63.91 -3.42 -5.66
CA ARG A 231 -63.78 -4.25 -6.88
C ARG A 231 -62.89 -5.48 -6.66
N PRO A 232 -63.21 -6.60 -7.33
CA PRO A 232 -62.95 -7.97 -6.88
C PRO A 232 -61.52 -8.47 -7.18
N PRO A 233 -61.08 -9.61 -6.61
CA PRO A 233 -59.74 -10.13 -6.84
C PRO A 233 -59.63 -10.65 -8.28
N ARG A 234 -58.86 -9.94 -9.12
CA ARG A 234 -58.60 -10.38 -10.49
C ARG A 234 -57.42 -11.35 -10.54
N SER A 235 -57.76 -12.52 -11.02
CA SER A 235 -56.97 -13.72 -11.18
C SER A 235 -55.87 -13.64 -12.23
N ARG A 236 -54.87 -14.53 -12.03
CA ARG A 236 -54.09 -15.28 -13.03
C ARG A 236 -53.19 -14.50 -14.01
N LYS A 237 -51.88 -14.66 -13.74
CA LYS A 237 -50.78 -15.03 -14.67
C LYS A 237 -51.06 -14.83 -16.17
N LYS A 238 -50.27 -13.95 -16.80
CA LYS A 238 -49.89 -14.07 -18.22
C LYS A 238 -48.36 -14.20 -18.31
N PRO A 239 -47.80 -15.15 -19.07
CA PRO A 239 -46.36 -15.25 -19.30
C PRO A 239 -45.88 -14.21 -20.33
N PRO A 240 -44.60 -13.82 -20.32
CA PRO A 240 -44.06 -12.88 -21.29
C PRO A 240 -43.66 -13.60 -22.57
N PHE A 241 -44.42 -13.42 -23.64
CA PHE A 241 -43.89 -13.57 -25.00
C PHE A 241 -43.94 -12.20 -25.68
N LYS A 242 -42.81 -11.50 -25.69
CA LYS A 242 -42.57 -10.38 -26.60
C LYS A 242 -41.46 -10.76 -27.56
N LYS A 243 -41.88 -11.15 -28.78
CA LYS A 243 -41.05 -11.16 -29.99
C LYS A 243 -40.40 -9.78 -30.16
N LYS A 244 -39.08 -9.75 -30.33
CA LYS A 244 -38.35 -8.53 -30.76
C LYS A 244 -38.67 -8.27 -32.24
N VAL A 245 -39.55 -7.31 -32.52
CA VAL A 245 -39.65 -6.71 -33.85
C VAL A 245 -38.46 -5.77 -34.00
N LYS A 246 -37.53 -6.09 -34.92
CA LYS A 246 -36.45 -5.18 -35.33
C LYS A 246 -37.08 -3.95 -35.98
N SER A 247 -36.99 -2.81 -35.30
CA SER A 247 -37.26 -1.50 -35.89
C SER A 247 -36.26 -1.26 -37.03
N LYS A 248 -36.80 -0.99 -38.23
CA LYS A 248 -36.05 -0.46 -39.37
C LYS A 248 -35.59 0.97 -39.00
N LYS A 249 -34.32 1.27 -39.25
CA LYS A 249 -33.79 2.65 -39.20
C LYS A 249 -34.61 3.53 -40.16
N PRO A 250 -35.06 4.72 -39.77
CA PRO A 250 -35.62 5.67 -40.72
C PRO A 250 -34.53 6.12 -41.69
N SER A 251 -34.91 6.18 -42.97
CA SER A 251 -34.18 6.79 -44.06
C SER A 251 -33.74 8.20 -43.67
N GLN A 252 -32.43 8.41 -43.65
CA GLN A 252 -31.83 9.73 -43.49
C GLN A 252 -32.20 10.55 -44.73
N ALA A 253 -32.99 11.60 -44.51
CA ALA A 253 -33.32 12.58 -45.52
C ALA A 253 -32.03 13.30 -45.96
N TYR A 254 -31.80 13.35 -47.26
CA TYR A 254 -30.68 14.05 -47.87
C TYR A 254 -30.91 15.56 -47.75
N ASP A 255 -30.14 16.23 -46.89
CA ASP A 255 -30.15 17.68 -46.78
C ASP A 255 -29.08 18.26 -47.73
N PRO A 256 -29.46 18.94 -48.82
CA PRO A 256 -28.53 19.47 -49.81
C PRO A 256 -27.70 20.68 -49.31
N TRP A 257 -27.87 21.12 -48.05
CA TRP A 257 -27.20 22.31 -47.51
C TRP A 257 -26.26 22.04 -46.32
N ALA A 258 -25.97 20.79 -45.97
CA ALA A 258 -24.94 20.47 -45.00
C ALA A 258 -23.53 20.61 -45.62
N PRO A 259 -22.56 21.28 -44.96
CA PRO A 259 -21.17 21.32 -45.39
C PRO A 259 -20.61 19.89 -45.48
N ARG A 260 -19.97 19.56 -46.60
CA ARG A 260 -19.29 18.28 -46.79
C ARG A 260 -18.07 18.23 -45.87
N GLU A 261 -18.11 17.39 -44.85
CA GLU A 261 -16.88 16.94 -44.20
C GLU A 261 -16.27 15.86 -45.09
N ASP A 262 -15.25 16.26 -45.84
CA ASP A 262 -14.44 15.38 -46.66
C ASP A 262 -13.68 14.40 -45.75
N THR A 263 -14.20 13.20 -45.60
CA THR A 263 -13.39 12.03 -45.26
C THR A 263 -12.88 11.46 -46.57
N ASP A 264 -11.56 11.51 -46.79
CA ASP A 264 -10.78 10.34 -47.18
C ASP A 264 -9.27 10.63 -47.22
N ALA A 265 -8.57 9.91 -46.34
CA ALA A 265 -7.30 9.24 -46.57
C ALA A 265 -6.24 9.90 -47.48
N LEU A 266 -5.16 10.37 -46.85
CA LEU A 266 -3.80 10.13 -47.33
C LEU A 266 -2.92 9.65 -46.18
N LYS A 267 -2.48 8.40 -46.32
CA LYS A 267 -1.32 7.82 -45.63
C LYS A 267 -0.08 8.59 -46.11
N GLU A 268 0.65 9.20 -45.19
CA GLU A 268 2.08 9.47 -45.38
C GLU A 268 2.84 9.03 -44.11
N THR A 269 4.01 8.46 -44.37
CA THR A 269 4.91 7.73 -43.47
C THR A 269 5.53 8.61 -42.38
N PRO A 270 5.87 8.06 -41.19
CA PRO A 270 6.51 8.83 -40.13
C PRO A 270 7.93 9.26 -40.52
N ILE A 271 8.19 10.55 -40.42
CA ILE A 271 9.53 11.14 -40.51
C ILE A 271 10.28 10.81 -39.22
N GLU A 272 11.38 10.09 -39.38
CA GLU A 272 12.46 9.94 -38.42
C GLU A 272 13.18 11.28 -38.29
N ASN A 273 13.01 11.96 -37.16
CA ASN A 273 13.95 12.96 -36.68
C ASN A 273 14.06 12.83 -35.16
N SER A 274 15.30 12.57 -34.77
CA SER A 274 15.86 12.44 -33.44
C SER A 274 15.76 13.73 -32.64
N GLU A 275 15.21 13.63 -31.42
CA GLU A 275 15.67 14.20 -30.14
C GLU A 275 14.46 14.45 -29.22
N PRO A 276 14.29 13.68 -28.12
CA PRO A 276 13.50 14.13 -27.00
C PRO A 276 14.32 15.12 -26.17
N GLU A 277 13.80 16.35 -26.08
CA GLU A 277 14.24 17.38 -25.13
C GLU A 277 14.25 16.82 -23.70
N ASP A 278 15.44 16.75 -23.14
CA ASP A 278 15.72 16.52 -21.73
C ASP A 278 15.42 17.81 -20.94
N PRO A 279 14.45 17.84 -19.99
CA PRO A 279 14.26 19.01 -19.13
C PRO A 279 15.26 19.06 -17.96
N TYR A 280 16.17 18.10 -17.82
CA TYR A 280 17.23 18.11 -16.82
C TYR A 280 18.61 18.30 -17.48
N GLY A 281 18.89 19.53 -17.87
CA GLY A 281 20.25 19.95 -18.22
C GLY A 281 21.27 19.65 -17.09
N PRO A 282 22.54 19.44 -17.44
CA PRO A 282 23.54 18.95 -16.51
C PRO A 282 23.82 19.97 -15.40
N ALA A 283 23.81 19.48 -14.16
CA ALA A 283 24.22 20.20 -12.96
C ALA A 283 25.63 20.79 -13.13
N LYS A 284 25.69 22.07 -13.51
CA LYS A 284 26.86 22.93 -13.36
C LYS A 284 26.42 24.19 -12.61
N GLY A 285 26.55 24.11 -11.29
CA GLY A 285 26.27 25.20 -10.37
C GLY A 285 26.90 24.86 -9.03
N SER A 286 28.22 24.90 -8.99
CA SER A 286 29.00 24.89 -7.75
C SER A 286 28.46 25.96 -6.80
N TYR A 287 28.18 25.56 -5.55
CA TYR A 287 28.04 26.47 -4.42
C TYR A 287 29.37 27.23 -4.24
N ALA A 288 29.47 28.39 -4.89
CA ALA A 288 30.47 29.40 -4.58
C ALA A 288 29.87 30.32 -3.52
N LEU A 289 30.21 30.06 -2.26
CA LEU A 289 30.11 31.03 -1.17
C LEU A 289 31.06 32.19 -1.51
N ALA A 290 30.55 33.21 -2.21
CA ALA A 290 31.20 34.50 -2.29
C ALA A 290 30.84 35.26 -1.01
N ALA A 291 31.80 35.31 -0.09
CA ALA A 291 31.83 36.30 0.97
C ALA A 291 32.40 37.58 0.35
N ASP A 292 31.56 38.62 0.24
CA ASP A 292 32.02 39.99 0.04
C ASP A 292 31.10 40.94 0.83
N ASP A 293 31.70 41.52 1.88
CA ASP A 293 31.52 42.89 2.37
C ASP A 293 30.10 43.48 2.45
N ALA A 294 29.39 43.13 3.51
CA ALA A 294 28.30 43.96 4.04
C ALA A 294 28.88 45.04 4.98
N PRO A 295 28.63 46.35 4.76
CA PRO A 295 29.01 47.37 5.73
C PRO A 295 28.15 47.23 7.00
N LEU A 296 28.81 47.22 8.15
CA LEU A 296 28.17 47.22 9.47
C LEU A 296 27.20 48.41 9.62
N PRO A 297 26.01 48.23 10.22
CA PRO A 297 25.08 49.33 10.47
C PRO A 297 25.66 50.29 11.53
N LEU A 298 25.76 51.57 11.17
CA LEU A 298 26.09 52.66 12.09
C LEU A 298 25.00 52.76 13.18
N ALA A 299 25.43 52.90 14.43
CA ALA A 299 24.55 53.05 15.59
C ALA A 299 23.64 54.29 15.46
N PRO A 300 22.37 54.21 15.92
CA PRO A 300 21.44 55.34 15.86
C PRO A 300 21.88 56.44 16.83
N LYS A 301 21.97 57.68 16.33
CA LYS A 301 22.10 58.86 17.18
C LYS A 301 20.79 59.07 17.92
N VAL A 302 20.86 59.13 19.25
CA VAL A 302 19.75 59.50 20.11
C VAL A 302 19.75 61.02 20.21
N ASP A 303 18.87 61.67 19.46
CA ASP A 303 18.57 63.08 19.66
C ASP A 303 17.57 63.19 20.84
N LEU A 304 17.97 63.90 21.90
CA LEU A 304 17.07 64.24 23.01
C LEU A 304 15.99 65.22 22.51
N PRO A 305 14.74 65.14 23.01
CA PRO A 305 13.70 66.08 22.62
C PRO A 305 13.87 67.42 23.34
N ASP A 306 13.83 68.51 22.57
CA ASP A 306 13.70 69.87 23.08
C ASP A 306 12.35 70.03 23.81
N PRO A 307 12.33 70.61 25.03
CA PRO A 307 11.15 70.67 25.87
C PRO A 307 10.46 72.03 25.70
N ASP A 308 9.97 72.38 24.51
CA ASP A 308 9.14 73.58 24.40
C ASP A 308 8.23 73.59 23.17
N LEU A 309 6.99 73.99 23.45
CA LEU A 309 5.90 74.42 22.57
C LEU A 309 4.90 73.39 22.01
N GLU A 310 3.87 73.21 22.85
CA GLU A 310 2.48 73.61 22.60
C GLU A 310 1.68 72.93 21.49
N GLY A 311 0.60 72.27 21.93
CA GLY A 311 -0.33 71.58 21.07
C GLY A 311 -1.38 72.50 20.45
N TYR A 312 -2.02 71.99 19.40
CA TYR A 312 -3.48 71.90 19.27
C TYR A 312 -3.81 71.18 17.95
N GLY A 313 -4.90 70.41 17.97
CA GLY A 313 -5.63 70.04 16.75
C GLY A 313 -5.62 68.56 16.39
N VAL A 314 -6.48 67.78 17.03
CA VAL A 314 -6.89 66.46 16.54
C VAL A 314 -7.66 66.65 15.24
N ALA A 315 -6.99 66.54 14.11
CA ALA A 315 -7.63 66.34 12.81
C ALA A 315 -7.97 64.85 12.65
N ALA A 316 -9.22 64.55 12.32
CA ALA A 316 -9.73 63.19 12.14
C ALA A 316 -8.85 62.39 11.16
N PRO A 317 -8.60 61.08 11.40
CA PRO A 317 -7.82 60.28 10.48
C PRO A 317 -8.57 60.14 9.16
N GLN A 318 -7.99 60.70 8.08
CA GLN A 318 -8.34 60.27 6.73
C GLN A 318 -7.89 58.82 6.60
N VAL A 319 -8.84 57.89 6.57
CA VAL A 319 -8.58 56.48 6.26
C VAL A 319 -8.10 56.41 4.81
N PRO A 320 -6.83 56.05 4.53
CA PRO A 320 -6.43 55.73 3.18
C PRO A 320 -7.16 54.44 2.79
N ALA A 321 -7.84 54.45 1.64
CA ALA A 321 -8.47 53.25 1.12
C ALA A 321 -7.44 52.11 1.06
N PRO A 322 -7.77 50.88 1.48
CA PRO A 322 -6.83 49.77 1.43
C PRO A 322 -6.39 49.58 -0.02
N PRO A 323 -5.08 49.41 -0.29
CA PRO A 323 -4.63 49.09 -1.63
C PRO A 323 -5.33 47.80 -2.06
N LYS A 324 -5.93 47.82 -3.25
CA LYS A 324 -6.49 46.62 -3.89
C LYS A 324 -5.39 45.57 -3.93
N VAL A 325 -5.48 44.59 -3.05
CA VAL A 325 -4.65 43.39 -3.08
C VAL A 325 -5.04 42.68 -4.37
N GLN A 326 -4.18 42.79 -5.38
CA GLN A 326 -4.27 41.89 -6.52
C GLN A 326 -3.96 40.48 -5.97
N PRO A 327 -4.85 39.50 -6.15
CA PRO A 327 -4.54 38.14 -5.73
C PRO A 327 -3.29 37.71 -6.48
N PHE A 328 -2.25 37.38 -5.72
CA PHE A 328 -0.98 36.87 -6.22
C PHE A 328 -1.17 35.41 -6.64
N THR A 329 -2.04 35.13 -7.61
CA THR A 329 -2.08 33.82 -8.28
C THR A 329 -0.98 33.82 -9.33
N SER A 330 0.24 33.49 -8.89
CA SER A 330 1.30 33.15 -9.83
C SER A 330 0.82 31.95 -10.66
N PRO A 331 0.80 32.02 -12.00
CA PRO A 331 0.28 30.95 -12.86
C PRO A 331 1.01 29.61 -12.66
N ASP A 332 2.23 29.65 -12.12
CA ASP A 332 3.01 28.45 -11.80
C ASP A 332 2.47 27.68 -10.59
N VAL A 333 1.82 28.35 -9.63
CA VAL A 333 1.16 27.67 -8.50
C VAL A 333 -0.12 26.99 -8.98
N GLU A 334 -0.91 27.64 -9.85
CA GLU A 334 -2.09 27.00 -10.44
C GLU A 334 -1.73 25.83 -11.36
N LYS A 335 -0.63 25.91 -12.12
CA LYS A 335 -0.11 24.76 -12.89
C LYS A 335 0.33 23.64 -11.97
N ARG A 336 1.04 23.95 -10.88
CA ARG A 336 1.50 22.94 -9.92
C ARG A 336 0.35 22.32 -9.14
N GLU A 337 -0.65 23.11 -8.77
CA GLU A 337 -1.89 22.64 -8.15
C GLU A 337 -2.75 21.86 -9.14
N MET A 338 -2.80 22.24 -10.41
CA MET A 338 -3.42 21.46 -11.48
C MET A 338 -2.66 20.16 -11.75
N GLU A 339 -1.33 20.15 -11.71
CA GLU A 339 -0.49 18.96 -11.82
C GLU A 339 -0.66 18.02 -10.63
N LEU A 340 -0.84 18.56 -9.42
CA LEU A 340 -1.17 17.80 -8.22
C LEU A 340 -2.65 17.34 -8.22
N ALA A 341 -3.55 18.12 -8.84
CA ALA A 341 -4.98 17.80 -8.98
C ALA A 341 -5.27 16.85 -10.14
N ILE A 342 -4.38 16.74 -11.13
CA ILE A 342 -4.37 15.64 -12.10
C ILE A 342 -4.04 14.38 -11.30
N LYS A 343 -5.10 13.74 -10.83
CA LYS A 343 -5.08 12.46 -10.13
C LYS A 343 -4.27 11.48 -10.98
N ARG A 344 -2.99 11.29 -10.60
CA ARG A 344 -2.05 10.38 -11.27
C ARG A 344 -2.78 9.06 -11.46
N ARG A 345 -3.15 8.75 -12.72
CA ARG A 345 -3.75 7.46 -13.01
C ARG A 345 -2.66 6.44 -12.69
N PRO A 346 -2.93 5.44 -11.83
CA PRO A 346 -1.95 4.41 -11.58
C PRO A 346 -1.53 3.78 -12.91
N ALA A 347 -0.24 3.45 -13.05
CA ALA A 347 0.29 2.85 -14.25
C ALA A 347 -0.55 1.64 -14.66
N LEU A 348 -0.78 1.44 -15.96
CA LEU A 348 -1.58 0.33 -16.45
C LEU A 348 -0.95 -1.00 -16.00
N PRO A 349 -1.76 -1.98 -15.55
CA PRO A 349 -1.21 -3.26 -15.10
C PRO A 349 -0.52 -3.98 -16.27
N PRO A 350 0.66 -4.59 -16.05
CA PRO A 350 1.37 -5.32 -17.10
C PRO A 350 0.60 -6.56 -17.55
N GLU A 351 0.75 -6.95 -18.82
CA GLU A 351 0.05 -8.09 -19.44
C GLU A 351 0.29 -9.44 -18.72
N HIS A 352 1.47 -9.59 -18.09
CA HIS A 352 1.84 -10.76 -17.31
C HIS A 352 2.29 -10.37 -15.89
N PRO A 353 1.36 -10.23 -14.93
CA PRO A 353 1.63 -9.62 -13.63
C PRO A 353 2.53 -10.46 -12.70
N LEU A 354 2.68 -11.76 -12.97
CA LEU A 354 3.46 -12.68 -12.13
C LEU A 354 4.89 -12.91 -12.61
N THR A 355 5.20 -12.62 -13.87
CA THR A 355 6.49 -12.98 -14.48
C THR A 355 7.27 -11.78 -15.01
N SER A 356 6.59 -10.70 -15.43
CA SER A 356 7.26 -9.52 -15.99
C SER A 356 7.98 -8.69 -14.91
N GLY A 357 9.31 -8.58 -15.04
CA GLY A 357 10.14 -7.70 -14.19
C GLY A 357 10.19 -8.04 -12.69
N VAL A 358 9.61 -9.17 -12.26
CA VAL A 358 9.62 -9.59 -10.85
C VAL A 358 10.98 -10.17 -10.45
N PHE A 359 11.54 -11.02 -11.30
CA PHE A 359 12.81 -11.72 -11.01
C PHE A 359 14.06 -10.86 -11.23
N GLN A 360 13.95 -9.78 -11.99
CA GLN A 360 15.06 -8.84 -12.24
C GLN A 360 15.20 -7.80 -11.12
N PHE A 361 14.11 -7.53 -10.40
CA PHE A 361 14.06 -6.48 -9.38
C PHE A 361 15.09 -6.57 -8.26
N PRO A 362 15.39 -7.75 -7.67
CA PRO A 362 16.41 -7.85 -6.62
C PRO A 362 17.80 -7.37 -7.08
N PHE A 363 18.04 -7.35 -8.39
CA PHE A 363 19.33 -7.00 -9.00
C PHE A 363 19.43 -5.53 -9.43
N TYR A 364 18.42 -4.71 -9.16
CA TYR A 364 18.52 -3.27 -9.43
C TYR A 364 19.54 -2.60 -8.49
N PRO A 365 20.32 -1.62 -8.98
CA PRO A 365 21.39 -0.99 -8.20
C PRO A 365 20.91 -0.44 -6.85
N HIS A 366 19.68 0.06 -6.81
CA HIS A 366 19.09 0.66 -5.62
C HIS A 366 18.64 -0.40 -4.59
N CYS A 367 18.37 -1.64 -5.02
CA CYS A 367 17.95 -2.75 -4.15
C CYS A 367 19.12 -3.58 -3.62
N LEU A 368 20.32 -3.47 -4.23
CA LEU A 368 21.49 -4.26 -3.84
C LEU A 368 21.95 -3.98 -2.40
N GLY A 369 21.92 -2.72 -1.97
CA GLY A 369 22.27 -2.35 -0.60
C GLY A 369 21.37 -3.03 0.43
N PRO A 370 20.04 -2.85 0.36
CA PRO A 370 19.09 -3.52 1.24
C PRO A 370 19.09 -5.05 1.15
N LEU A 371 19.38 -5.59 -0.03
CA LEU A 371 19.52 -7.03 -0.21
C LEU A 371 20.75 -7.57 0.52
N ALA A 372 21.89 -6.89 0.41
CA ALA A 372 23.12 -7.31 1.07
C ALA A 372 23.02 -7.25 2.59
N THR A 373 22.44 -6.17 3.15
CA THR A 373 22.22 -6.03 4.59
C THR A 373 21.29 -7.10 5.13
N LEU A 374 20.22 -7.43 4.41
CA LEU A 374 19.26 -8.47 4.79
C LEU A 374 19.88 -9.87 4.67
N ALA A 375 20.70 -10.13 3.64
CA ALA A 375 21.45 -11.38 3.50
C ALA A 375 22.46 -11.58 4.63
N VAL A 376 23.21 -10.53 5.02
CA VAL A 376 24.11 -10.56 6.18
C VAL A 376 23.33 -10.82 7.46
N GLY A 377 22.16 -10.19 7.61
CA GLY A 377 21.27 -10.43 8.75
C GLY A 377 20.83 -11.88 8.87
N PHE A 378 20.35 -12.49 7.78
CA PHE A 378 19.97 -13.91 7.76
C PHE A 378 21.15 -14.84 7.99
N LEU A 379 22.33 -14.50 7.48
CA LEU A 379 23.55 -15.26 7.75
C LEU A 379 23.87 -15.22 9.25
N ALA A 380 23.90 -14.03 9.86
CA ALA A 380 24.21 -13.87 11.29
C ALA A 380 23.23 -14.66 12.18
N MET A 381 21.92 -14.54 11.92
CA MET A 381 20.87 -15.26 12.66
C MET A 381 21.01 -16.78 12.50
N THR A 382 21.13 -17.28 11.27
CA THR A 382 21.24 -18.73 11.03
C THR A 382 22.56 -19.32 11.55
N PHE A 383 23.64 -18.54 11.51
CA PHE A 383 24.93 -18.92 12.09
C PHE A 383 24.86 -19.01 13.62
N LEU A 384 24.28 -18.02 14.29
CA LEU A 384 24.08 -18.03 15.74
C LEU A 384 23.19 -19.20 16.17
N LEU A 385 22.09 -19.45 15.45
CA LEU A 385 21.23 -20.62 15.68
C LEU A 385 21.99 -21.94 15.53
N ARG A 386 22.80 -22.08 14.47
CA ARG A 386 23.64 -23.27 14.26
C ARG A 386 24.67 -23.44 15.37
N LEU A 387 25.29 -22.34 15.82
CA LEU A 387 26.26 -22.34 16.91
C LEU A 387 25.59 -22.77 18.22
N LEU A 388 24.38 -22.28 18.51
CA LEU A 388 23.58 -22.69 19.65
C LEU A 388 23.31 -24.20 19.62
N ILE A 389 22.88 -24.75 18.48
CA ILE A 389 22.61 -26.19 18.32
C ILE A 389 23.89 -27.03 18.43
N ALA A 390 25.00 -26.56 17.87
CA ALA A 390 26.27 -27.28 17.87
C ALA A 390 26.88 -27.41 19.28
N ILE A 391 26.69 -26.40 20.13
CA ILE A 391 27.22 -26.37 21.50
C ILE A 391 26.24 -27.02 22.47
N PHE A 392 24.93 -26.95 22.19
CA PHE A 392 23.86 -27.49 23.03
C PHE A 392 22.97 -28.44 22.20
N PRO A 393 23.47 -29.65 21.88
CA PRO A 393 22.69 -30.61 21.11
C PRO A 393 21.46 -31.05 21.92
N TRP A 394 20.28 -30.76 21.39
CA TRP A 394 19.02 -31.17 22.00
C TRP A 394 18.85 -32.69 21.81
N GLY A 395 19.18 -33.49 22.82
CA GLY A 395 18.93 -34.94 22.79
C GLY A 395 19.98 -35.87 23.39
N SER A 396 21.00 -35.39 24.10
CA SER A 396 21.85 -36.26 24.93
C SER A 396 21.30 -36.37 26.35
N ASN A 397 20.22 -37.14 26.51
CA ASN A 397 19.82 -37.75 27.79
C ASN A 397 19.33 -39.17 27.51
#